data_AF-A0A0E0HMQ1-F1
#
_entry.id   AF-A0A0E0HMQ1-F1
#
_cell.length_a   1.000
_cell.length_b   1.000
_cell.length_c   1.000
_cell.angle_alpha   90.00
_cell.angle_beta   90.00
_cell.angle_gamma   90.00
#
_symmetry.space_group_name_H-M   'P 1'
#
loop_
_entity.id
_entity.type
_entity.pdbx_description
1 polymer ?
#
loop_
_entity_poly.entity_id
_entity_poly.type
_entity_poly.pdbx_seq_one_letter_code
_entity_poly.pdbx_strand_id
1 'polypeptide(L)'
;MNEIIDKYTTHSKNLGKTDKQPSIDLNFFLIILLRTYTNSYAYIHLLLQLEHSKCSSLNEQLAEASLQLRQMRGEELEGLSVEELQQMEKNLEAGLQRVLCTKDQQFMQEISELQRKGIQLAEENMRLRDQMPQVPTAGLAVPDTENVLTEDGQSSESVMTALNSGSSQDNDDGSDISLKLG
;
A
#
# COMPACT_ATOMS: atom_id res chain seq x y z
N MET A 1 -86.47 -47.72 -32.23
CA MET A 1 -85.44 -47.92 -33.27
C MET A 1 -84.67 -46.64 -33.54
N ASN A 2 -85.33 -45.53 -33.87
CA ASN A 2 -84.68 -44.23 -34.12
C ASN A 2 -83.90 -43.68 -32.91
N GLU A 3 -84.40 -43.87 -31.69
CA GLU A 3 -83.73 -43.43 -30.46
C GLU A 3 -82.42 -44.19 -30.17
N ILE A 4 -82.32 -45.46 -30.59
CA ILE A 4 -81.09 -46.27 -30.46
C ILE A 4 -80.05 -45.79 -31.47
N ILE A 5 -80.49 -45.46 -32.69
CA ILE A 5 -79.63 -44.95 -33.76
C ILE A 5 -79.08 -43.57 -33.38
N ASP A 6 -79.90 -42.68 -32.86
CA ASP A 6 -79.45 -41.34 -32.44
C ASP A 6 -78.49 -41.42 -31.24
N LYS A 7 -78.75 -42.31 -30.28
CA LYS A 7 -77.85 -42.50 -29.14
C LYS A 7 -76.48 -43.03 -29.57
N TYR A 8 -76.44 -43.99 -30.50
CA TYR A 8 -75.19 -44.52 -31.06
C TYR A 8 -74.45 -43.50 -31.93
N THR A 9 -75.18 -42.70 -32.71
CA THR A 9 -74.63 -41.62 -33.56
C THR A 9 -74.04 -40.49 -32.70
N THR A 10 -74.65 -40.19 -31.56
CA THR A 10 -74.17 -39.16 -30.63
C THR A 10 -72.95 -39.64 -29.83
N HIS A 11 -72.91 -40.92 -29.44
CA HIS A 11 -71.75 -41.49 -28.74
C HIS A 11 -70.52 -41.64 -29.67
N SER A 12 -70.73 -42.04 -30.93
CA SER A 12 -69.66 -42.15 -31.94
C SER A 12 -69.00 -40.79 -32.23
N LYS A 13 -69.77 -39.70 -32.28
CA LYS A 13 -69.24 -38.33 -32.50
C LYS A 13 -68.39 -37.80 -31.33
N ASN A 14 -68.49 -38.38 -30.13
CA ASN A 14 -67.73 -37.96 -28.95
C ASN A 14 -66.51 -38.85 -28.66
N LEU A 15 -66.44 -40.06 -29.23
CA LEU A 15 -65.29 -40.97 -29.07
C LEU A 15 -64.03 -40.55 -29.86
N GLY A 16 -64.16 -39.58 -30.76
CA GLY A 16 -63.03 -38.99 -31.50
C GLY A 16 -62.39 -37.77 -30.85
N LYS A 17 -62.85 -37.37 -29.65
CA LYS A 17 -62.34 -36.22 -28.89
C LYS A 17 -61.71 -36.65 -27.56
N THR A 18 -60.96 -37.74 -27.55
CA THR A 18 -60.03 -38.01 -26.45
C THR A 18 -58.68 -37.37 -26.80
N ASP A 19 -58.45 -36.22 -26.20
CA ASP A 19 -57.17 -35.54 -25.98
C ASP A 19 -56.07 -35.89 -26.99
N LYS A 20 -56.06 -35.17 -28.11
CA LYS A 20 -54.76 -34.77 -28.65
C LYS A 20 -54.10 -33.90 -27.58
N GLN A 21 -53.35 -34.52 -26.66
CA GLN A 21 -52.20 -33.82 -26.12
C GLN A 21 -51.50 -33.19 -27.33
N PRO A 22 -51.23 -31.87 -27.33
CA PRO A 22 -50.55 -31.28 -28.48
C PRO A 22 -49.24 -32.03 -28.64
N SER A 23 -49.11 -32.83 -29.70
CA SER A 23 -47.84 -33.40 -30.09
C SER A 23 -47.02 -32.21 -30.53
N ILE A 24 -46.25 -31.67 -29.59
CA ILE A 24 -45.28 -30.63 -29.88
C ILE A 24 -44.31 -31.29 -30.84
N ASP A 25 -44.37 -30.89 -32.11
CA ASP A 25 -43.55 -31.44 -33.18
C ASP A 25 -42.07 -31.34 -32.78
N LEU A 26 -41.29 -32.38 -33.10
CA LEU A 26 -39.86 -32.44 -32.80
C LEU A 26 -39.13 -31.22 -33.40
N ASN A 27 -39.62 -30.69 -34.52
CA ASN A 27 -39.14 -29.45 -35.12
C ASN A 27 -39.34 -28.24 -34.20
N PHE A 28 -40.46 -28.13 -33.49
CA PHE A 28 -40.70 -27.02 -32.55
C PHE A 28 -39.77 -27.12 -31.33
N PHE A 29 -39.55 -28.32 -30.80
CA PHE A 29 -38.57 -28.55 -29.74
C PHE A 29 -37.15 -28.22 -30.20
N LEU A 30 -36.77 -28.64 -31.41
CA LEU A 30 -35.47 -28.34 -32.00
C LEU A 30 -35.26 -26.84 -32.22
N ILE A 31 -36.28 -26.10 -32.67
CA ILE A 31 -36.24 -24.64 -32.80
C ILE A 31 -36.02 -23.98 -31.44
N ILE A 32 -36.73 -24.43 -30.39
CA ILE A 32 -36.54 -23.91 -29.03
C ILE A 32 -35.10 -24.16 -28.57
N LEU A 33 -34.58 -25.38 -28.72
CA LEU A 33 -33.22 -25.72 -28.32
C LEU A 33 -32.16 -24.91 -29.07
N LEU A 34 -32.30 -24.74 -30.38
CA LEU A 34 -31.38 -23.93 -31.17
C LEU A 34 -31.43 -22.46 -30.71
N ARG A 35 -32.64 -21.93 -30.48
CA ARG A 35 -32.83 -20.55 -30.00
C ARG A 35 -32.18 -20.31 -28.65
N THR A 36 -32.37 -21.22 -27.69
CA THR A 36 -31.75 -21.11 -26.36
C THR A 36 -30.24 -21.26 -26.42
N TYR A 37 -29.74 -22.20 -27.25
CA TYR A 37 -28.30 -22.39 -27.45
C TYR A 37 -27.63 -21.15 -28.07
N THR A 38 -28.20 -20.61 -29.16
CA THR A 38 -27.66 -19.39 -29.80
C THR A 38 -27.72 -18.20 -28.84
N ASN A 39 -28.79 -18.06 -28.05
CA ASN A 39 -28.89 -16.98 -27.07
C ASN A 39 -27.85 -17.11 -25.94
N SER A 40 -27.66 -18.32 -25.41
CA SER A 40 -26.63 -18.61 -24.40
C SER A 40 -25.22 -18.31 -24.93
N TYR A 41 -24.91 -18.76 -26.16
CA TYR A 41 -23.62 -18.47 -26.79
C TYR A 41 -23.40 -16.97 -27.01
N ALA A 42 -24.42 -16.25 -27.49
CA ALA A 42 -24.35 -14.79 -27.68
C ALA A 42 -24.10 -14.05 -26.36
N TYR A 43 -24.71 -14.51 -25.26
CA TYR A 43 -24.48 -13.94 -23.93
C TYR A 43 -23.04 -14.16 -23.45
N ILE A 44 -22.51 -15.39 -23.56
CA ILE A 44 -21.13 -15.71 -23.17
C ILE A 44 -20.14 -14.90 -24.01
N HIS A 45 -20.35 -14.80 -25.32
CA HIS A 45 -19.52 -14.00 -26.21
C HIS A 45 -19.49 -12.52 -25.81
N LEU A 46 -20.66 -11.94 -25.50
CA LEU A 46 -20.75 -10.55 -25.06
C LEU A 46 -20.02 -10.31 -23.72
N LEU A 47 -20.17 -11.22 -22.75
CA LEU A 47 -19.48 -11.13 -21.48
C LEU A 47 -17.95 -11.18 -21.65
N LEU A 48 -17.46 -12.10 -22.49
CA LEU A 48 -16.04 -12.24 -22.76
C LEU A 48 -15.47 -10.99 -23.44
N GLN A 49 -16.21 -10.41 -24.40
CA GLN A 49 -15.81 -9.17 -25.05
C GLN A 49 -15.76 -7.99 -24.06
N LEU A 50 -16.75 -7.90 -23.15
CA LEU A 50 -16.76 -6.89 -22.10
C LEU A 50 -15.56 -7.05 -21.15
N GLU A 51 -15.28 -8.28 -20.71
CA GLU A 51 -14.13 -8.57 -19.86
C GLU A 51 -12.81 -8.19 -20.55
N HIS A 52 -12.63 -8.60 -21.81
CA HIS A 52 -11.43 -8.27 -22.58
C HIS A 52 -11.25 -6.75 -22.72
N SER A 53 -12.32 -6.03 -23.04
CA SER A 53 -12.27 -4.56 -23.13
C SER A 53 -11.88 -3.90 -21.81
N LYS A 54 -12.39 -4.42 -20.69
CA LYS A 54 -12.08 -3.90 -19.35
C LYS A 54 -10.64 -4.19 -18.95
N CYS A 55 -10.16 -5.40 -19.21
CA CYS A 55 -8.79 -5.80 -18.94
C CYS A 55 -7.80 -4.96 -19.76
N SER A 56 -8.08 -4.77 -21.06
CA SER A 56 -7.29 -3.92 -21.94
C SER A 56 -7.21 -2.48 -21.42
N SER A 57 -8.34 -1.88 -21.06
CA SER A 57 -8.37 -0.50 -20.55
C SER A 57 -7.64 -0.34 -19.22
N LEU A 58 -7.76 -1.30 -18.31
CA LEU A 58 -7.02 -1.28 -17.04
C LEU A 58 -5.51 -1.42 -17.27
N ASN A 59 -5.12 -2.28 -18.20
CA ASN A 59 -3.70 -2.48 -18.54
C ASN A 59 -3.10 -1.23 -19.19
N GLU A 60 -3.86 -0.55 -20.05
CA GLU A 60 -3.45 0.73 -20.64
C GLU A 60 -3.26 1.82 -19.58
N GLN A 61 -4.21 1.98 -18.65
CA GLN A 61 -4.08 2.92 -17.53
C GLN A 61 -2.88 2.59 -16.62
N LEU A 62 -2.61 1.30 -16.39
CA LEU A 62 -1.44 0.86 -15.62
C LEU A 62 -0.14 1.23 -16.33
N ALA A 63 -0.07 0.99 -17.65
CA ALA A 63 1.10 1.32 -18.46
C ALA A 63 1.34 2.83 -18.50
N GLU A 64 0.28 3.63 -18.67
CA GLU A 64 0.33 5.09 -18.66
C GLU A 64 0.79 5.63 -17.30
N ALA A 65 0.17 5.17 -16.20
CA ALA A 65 0.56 5.59 -14.86
C ALA A 65 2.00 5.19 -14.53
N SER A 66 2.45 4.01 -14.98
CA SER A 66 3.83 3.56 -14.82
C SER A 66 4.81 4.45 -15.59
N LEU A 67 4.48 4.81 -16.84
CA LEU A 67 5.28 5.73 -17.65
C LEU A 67 5.34 7.12 -17.00
N GLN A 68 4.20 7.67 -16.58
CA GLN A 68 4.14 8.95 -15.89
C GLN A 68 5.00 8.96 -14.63
N LEU A 69 5.00 7.88 -13.83
CA LEU A 69 5.88 7.77 -12.65
C LEU A 69 7.36 7.81 -13.01
N ARG A 70 7.77 7.15 -14.10
CA ARG A 70 9.17 7.18 -14.60
C ARG A 70 9.53 8.58 -15.10
N GLN A 71 8.64 9.23 -15.85
CA GLN A 71 8.82 10.62 -16.31
C GLN A 71 8.96 11.60 -15.14
N MET A 72 8.11 11.47 -14.11
CA MET A 72 8.21 12.27 -12.89
C MET A 72 9.52 12.05 -12.12
N ARG A 73 10.24 10.94 -12.36
CA ARG A 73 11.59 10.67 -11.82
C ARG A 73 12.71 11.19 -12.73
N GLY A 74 12.39 11.71 -13.91
CA GLY A 74 13.37 12.16 -14.90
C GLY A 74 13.83 11.09 -15.88
N GLU A 75 13.11 9.96 -15.97
CA GLU A 75 13.37 8.85 -16.90
C GLU A 75 12.44 8.96 -18.12
N GLU A 76 12.82 8.39 -19.28
CA GLU A 76 11.95 8.31 -20.48
C GLU A 76 11.29 9.65 -20.91
N LEU A 77 12.09 10.73 -20.88
CA LEU A 77 11.64 12.10 -21.24
C LEU A 77 11.65 12.39 -22.74
N GLU A 78 12.22 11.49 -23.55
CA GLU A 78 12.29 11.67 -25.00
C GLU A 78 10.88 11.73 -25.60
N GLY A 79 10.67 12.68 -26.51
CA GLY A 79 9.37 12.88 -27.18
C GLY A 79 8.39 13.79 -26.45
N LEU A 80 8.70 14.23 -25.21
CA LEU A 80 7.93 15.27 -24.53
C LEU A 80 8.23 16.66 -25.12
N SER A 81 7.18 17.47 -25.23
CA SER A 81 7.29 18.90 -25.56
C SER A 81 7.82 19.71 -24.38
N VAL A 82 8.29 20.93 -24.67
CA VAL A 82 8.77 21.85 -23.64
C VAL A 82 7.63 22.20 -22.66
N GLU A 83 6.41 22.36 -23.16
CA GLU A 83 5.23 22.65 -22.36
C GLU A 83 4.90 21.50 -21.39
N GLU A 84 4.98 20.24 -21.83
CA GLU A 84 4.75 19.07 -20.99
C GLU A 84 5.82 18.95 -19.90
N LEU A 85 7.10 19.17 -20.25
CA LEU A 85 8.20 19.19 -19.30
C LEU A 85 8.02 20.30 -18.25
N GLN A 86 7.66 21.51 -18.66
CA GLN A 86 7.38 22.62 -17.74
C GLN A 86 6.20 22.33 -16.80
N GLN A 87 5.14 21.72 -17.31
CA GLN A 87 3.99 21.35 -16.48
C GLN A 87 4.36 20.29 -15.44
N MET A 88 5.18 19.31 -15.82
CA MET A 88 5.72 18.31 -14.91
C MET A 88 6.62 18.94 -13.84
N GLU A 89 7.52 19.84 -14.23
CA GLU A 89 8.43 20.54 -13.34
C GLU A 89 7.65 21.36 -12.29
N LYS A 90 6.61 22.08 -12.73
CA LYS A 90 5.69 22.81 -11.84
C LYS A 90 4.97 21.89 -10.85
N ASN A 91 4.55 20.70 -11.29
CA ASN A 91 3.90 19.72 -10.42
C ASN A 91 4.86 19.17 -9.36
N LEU A 92 6.10 18.88 -9.76
CA LEU A 92 7.17 18.43 -8.86
C LEU A 92 7.53 19.52 -7.86
N GLU A 93 7.69 20.77 -8.29
CA GLU A 93 7.98 21.92 -7.43
C GLU A 93 6.87 22.12 -6.38
N ALA A 94 5.61 22.10 -6.81
CA ALA A 94 4.47 22.19 -5.91
C ALA A 94 4.42 21.01 -4.91
N GLY A 95 4.78 19.80 -5.35
CA GLY A 95 4.90 18.62 -4.50
C GLY A 95 6.00 18.77 -3.46
N LEU A 96 7.19 19.20 -3.88
CA LEU A 96 8.33 19.45 -3.01
C LEU A 96 8.00 20.50 -1.96
N GLN A 97 7.36 21.60 -2.36
CA GLN A 97 6.99 22.66 -1.43
C GLN A 97 6.03 22.19 -0.33
N ARG A 98 5.09 21.29 -0.65
CA ARG A 98 4.22 20.67 0.37
C ARG A 98 5.04 19.82 1.35
N VAL A 99 6.00 19.04 0.85
CA VAL A 99 6.86 18.19 1.69
C VAL A 99 7.71 19.04 2.62
N LEU A 100 8.34 20.10 2.10
CA LEU A 100 9.15 21.02 2.89
C LEU A 100 8.32 21.68 3.99
N CYS A 101 7.18 22.28 3.64
CA CYS A 101 6.29 22.91 4.61
C CYS A 101 5.86 21.94 5.73
N THR A 102 5.53 20.70 5.38
CA THR A 102 5.16 19.67 6.35
C THR A 102 6.33 19.32 7.28
N LYS A 103 7.54 19.15 6.72
CA LYS A 103 8.74 18.85 7.51
C LYS A 103 9.14 20.02 8.41
N ASP A 104 9.10 21.24 7.90
CA ASP A 104 9.41 22.45 8.66
C ASP A 104 8.46 22.61 9.84
N GLN A 105 7.15 22.37 9.63
CA GLN A 105 6.17 22.38 10.69
C GLN A 105 6.49 21.32 11.76
N GLN A 106 6.81 20.09 11.36
CA GLN A 106 7.18 19.02 12.29
C GLN A 106 8.44 19.37 13.10
N PHE A 107 9.48 19.89 12.45
CA PHE A 107 10.70 20.31 13.13
C PHE A 107 10.46 21.46 14.10
N MET A 108 9.68 22.48 13.71
CA MET A 108 9.35 23.59 14.60
C MET A 108 8.56 23.12 15.83
N GLN A 109 7.65 22.16 15.67
CA GLN A 109 6.93 21.55 16.79
C GLN A 109 7.89 20.84 17.74
N GLU A 110 8.77 19.99 17.22
CA GLU A 110 9.75 19.25 18.02
C GLU A 110 10.72 20.18 18.77
N ILE A 111 11.24 21.21 18.09
CA ILE A 111 12.09 22.24 18.70
C ILE A 111 11.36 22.92 19.86
N SER A 112 10.10 23.33 19.64
CA SER A 112 9.29 24.01 20.67
C SER A 112 9.03 23.11 21.87
N GLU A 113 8.76 21.82 21.62
CA GLU A 113 8.58 20.84 22.69
C GLU A 113 9.85 20.61 23.51
N LEU A 114 11.00 20.49 22.85
CA LEU A 114 12.29 20.32 23.51
C LEU A 114 12.68 21.56 24.32
N GLN A 115 12.46 22.77 23.79
CA GLN A 115 12.69 24.02 24.51
C GLN A 115 11.84 24.09 25.79
N ARG A 116 10.54 23.75 25.69
CA ARG A 116 9.64 23.69 26.85
C ARG A 116 10.13 22.69 27.90
N LYS A 117 10.52 21.48 27.47
CA LYS A 117 11.09 20.46 28.38
C LYS A 117 12.38 20.95 29.03
N GLY A 118 13.24 21.64 28.28
CA GLY A 118 14.47 22.25 28.79
C GLY A 118 14.20 23.27 29.90
N ILE A 119 13.21 24.14 29.71
CA ILE A 119 12.79 25.11 30.73
C ILE A 119 12.28 24.40 31.99
N GLN A 120 11.38 23.43 31.84
CA GLN A 120 10.83 22.67 32.97
C GLN A 120 11.93 21.93 33.75
N LEU A 121 12.90 21.33 33.05
CA LEU A 121 14.04 20.67 33.69
C LEU A 121 14.96 21.66 34.41
N ALA A 122 15.16 22.86 33.86
CA ALA A 122 15.97 23.89 34.50
C ALA A 122 15.30 24.41 35.79
N GLU A 123 13.99 24.65 35.75
CA GLU A 123 13.18 25.05 36.91
C GLU A 123 13.21 23.98 38.01
N GLU A 124 13.01 22.71 37.64
CA GLU A 124 13.05 21.61 38.61
C GLU A 124 14.45 21.40 39.19
N ASN A 125 15.51 21.51 38.37
CA ASN A 125 16.89 21.44 38.87
C ASN A 125 17.19 22.57 39.87
N MET A 126 16.71 23.79 39.61
CA MET A 126 16.85 24.90 40.56
C MET A 126 16.12 24.59 41.87
N ARG A 127 14.87 24.13 41.78
CA ARG A 127 14.05 23.75 42.94
C ARG A 127 14.71 22.66 43.79
N LEU A 128 15.32 21.66 43.16
CA LEU A 128 16.02 20.57 43.85
C LEU A 128 17.32 21.04 44.50
N ARG A 129 18.09 21.92 43.83
CA ARG A 129 19.29 22.53 44.40
C ARG A 129 18.99 23.35 45.64
N ASP A 130 17.87 24.08 45.65
CA ASP A 130 17.43 24.85 46.82
C ASP A 130 16.94 23.98 47.99
N GLN A 131 16.39 22.79 47.69
CA GLN A 131 15.93 21.85 48.71
C GLN A 131 17.04 20.94 49.26
N MET A 132 18.17 20.83 48.56
CA MET A 132 19.31 20.06 49.04
C MET A 132 20.00 20.88 50.13
N PRO A 133 20.07 20.40 51.39
CA PRO A 133 20.92 21.05 52.38
C PRO A 133 22.32 21.08 51.82
N GLN A 134 22.95 22.25 51.74
CA GLN A 134 24.37 22.34 51.42
C GLN A 134 25.10 21.47 52.44
N VAL A 135 25.55 20.28 52.03
CA VAL A 135 26.57 19.56 52.78
C VAL A 135 27.73 20.54 52.79
N PRO A 136 28.17 21.06 53.95
CA PRO A 136 29.31 21.92 53.96
C PRO A 136 30.45 21.07 53.39
N THR A 137 30.91 21.42 52.19
CA THR A 137 32.23 21.02 51.72
C THR A 137 33.18 21.54 52.77
N ALA A 138 33.54 20.65 53.70
CA ALA A 138 34.50 20.91 54.73
C ALA A 138 35.77 21.37 54.02
N GLY A 139 36.11 22.65 54.22
CA GLY A 139 37.40 23.27 54.00
C GLY A 139 38.06 23.00 52.66
N LEU A 140 38.16 24.02 51.81
CA LEU A 140 39.44 24.55 51.34
C LEU A 140 39.15 25.83 50.56
N ALA A 141 39.03 26.92 51.31
CA ALA A 141 39.42 28.22 50.79
C ALA A 141 40.91 28.13 50.47
N VAL A 142 41.28 28.24 49.20
CA VAL A 142 42.66 28.49 48.79
C VAL A 142 42.64 29.83 48.06
N PRO A 143 43.24 30.89 48.63
CA PRO A 143 43.37 32.17 47.94
C PRO A 143 44.45 32.04 46.84
N ASP A 144 44.30 32.89 45.82
CA ASP A 144 45.24 33.07 44.71
C ASP A 144 46.71 32.97 45.15
N THR A 145 47.46 31.96 44.66
CA THR A 145 48.92 32.04 44.54
C THR A 145 49.40 31.11 43.42
N GLU A 146 50.16 31.70 42.51
CA GLU A 146 50.89 31.11 41.40
C GLU A 146 51.69 29.84 41.73
N ASN A 147 51.66 28.92 40.75
CA ASN A 147 52.81 28.17 40.22
C ASN A 147 53.39 27.00 41.05
N VAL A 148 53.86 25.99 40.30
CA VAL A 148 54.92 25.02 40.65
C VAL A 148 54.51 23.65 41.24
N LEU A 149 54.62 22.66 40.33
CA LEU A 149 55.20 21.31 40.47
C LEU A 149 54.40 20.11 41.03
N THR A 150 54.37 19.11 40.15
CA THR A 150 54.35 17.65 40.29
C THR A 150 55.02 17.09 41.55
N GLU A 151 54.47 16.03 42.14
CA GLU A 151 54.99 14.65 41.99
C GLU A 151 54.12 13.59 42.71
N ASP A 152 54.32 12.36 42.26
CA ASP A 152 53.58 11.11 42.35
C ASP A 152 53.25 10.53 43.74
N GLY A 153 52.29 9.58 43.77
CA GLY A 153 52.14 8.69 44.93
C GLY A 153 51.02 7.64 44.93
N GLN A 154 51.06 6.68 44.00
CA GLN A 154 50.60 5.25 44.14
C GLN A 154 49.07 4.97 44.23
N SER A 155 48.41 4.43 43.19
CA SER A 155 48.34 3.02 42.72
C SER A 155 47.54 2.04 43.60
N SER A 156 46.44 1.46 43.07
CA SER A 156 46.37 0.04 42.61
C SER A 156 44.96 -0.47 42.21
N GLU A 157 44.95 -1.19 41.09
CA GLU A 157 44.15 -2.37 40.65
C GLU A 157 42.62 -2.49 40.88
N SER A 158 41.88 -2.75 39.77
CA SER A 158 41.20 -4.04 39.63
C SER A 158 40.79 -4.39 38.19
N VAL A 159 40.85 -5.68 37.89
CA VAL A 159 40.69 -6.34 36.59
C VAL A 159 39.28 -6.93 36.49
N MET A 160 38.57 -6.66 35.40
CA MET A 160 37.49 -7.55 34.93
C MET A 160 37.80 -8.09 33.54
N THR A 161 38.31 -9.31 33.55
CA THR A 161 38.05 -10.42 32.63
C THR A 161 36.53 -10.56 32.37
N ALA A 162 36.00 -11.10 31.26
CA ALA A 162 36.51 -12.07 30.32
C ALA A 162 35.83 -11.91 28.94
N LEU A 163 36.57 -12.33 27.92
CA LEU A 163 36.12 -12.57 26.55
C LEU A 163 35.03 -13.66 26.52
N ASN A 164 34.03 -13.50 25.65
CA ASN A 164 33.44 -14.66 25.00
C ASN A 164 33.20 -14.37 23.52
N SER A 165 33.95 -15.12 22.71
CA SER A 165 33.90 -15.20 21.27
C SER A 165 32.58 -15.78 20.78
N GLY A 166 32.04 -15.27 19.67
CA GLY A 166 30.90 -15.89 19.01
C GLY A 166 30.43 -15.14 17.77
N SER A 167 30.82 -15.69 16.62
CA SER A 167 30.19 -15.58 15.29
C SER A 167 30.10 -14.20 14.62
N SER A 168 31.01 -14.00 13.67
CA SER A 168 30.69 -13.76 12.24
C SER A 168 29.32 -13.18 11.92
N GLN A 169 29.31 -11.95 11.44
CA GLN A 169 28.38 -11.58 10.39
C GLN A 169 29.11 -10.72 9.37
N ASP A 170 29.32 -11.33 8.22
CA ASP A 170 29.96 -10.79 7.05
C ASP A 170 29.26 -9.50 6.61
N ASN A 171 30.05 -8.44 6.45
CA ASN A 171 29.62 -7.30 5.64
C ASN A 171 29.75 -7.74 4.18
N ASP A 172 28.69 -8.34 3.64
CA ASP A 172 28.57 -8.68 2.23
C ASP A 172 27.22 -8.13 1.72
N ASP A 173 27.18 -6.82 1.49
CA ASP A 173 26.16 -6.18 0.65
C ASP A 173 26.75 -5.98 -0.76
N GLY A 174 27.24 -7.09 -1.32
CA GLY A 174 27.61 -7.21 -2.73
C GLY A 174 26.35 -7.42 -3.56
N SER A 175 25.93 -6.37 -4.25
CA SER A 175 24.81 -6.41 -5.18
C SER A 175 25.09 -7.37 -6.35
N ASP A 176 24.39 -8.50 -6.39
CA ASP A 176 24.34 -9.36 -7.58
C ASP A 176 23.27 -8.85 -8.56
N ILE A 177 23.66 -7.90 -9.41
CA ILE A 177 23.01 -7.65 -10.70
C ILE A 177 23.71 -8.48 -11.78
N SER A 178 23.38 -9.76 -11.87
CA SER A 178 23.81 -10.59 -13.02
C SER A 178 22.71 -10.63 -14.08
N LEU A 179 22.85 -9.76 -15.09
CA LEU A 179 22.14 -9.87 -16.36
C LEU A 179 22.87 -10.88 -17.25
N LYS A 180 22.22 -11.98 -17.63
CA LYS A 180 22.68 -12.84 -18.74
C LYS A 180 21.77 -12.62 -19.95
N LEU A 181 22.30 -11.89 -20.92
CA LEU A 181 21.84 -11.88 -22.30
C LEU A 181 22.06 -13.27 -22.92
N GLY A 182 20.99 -13.84 -23.47
CA GLY A 182 20.97 -15.08 -24.22
C GLY A 182 19.58 -15.33 -24.77
#